data_AF-A0A8T6VSH5-F1
#
_entry.id   AF-A0A8T6VSH5-F1
#
_cell.length_a   1.000
_cell.length_b   1.000
_cell.length_c   1.000
_cell.angle_alpha   90.00
_cell.angle_beta   90.00
_cell.angle_gamma   90.00
#
_symmetry.space_group_name_H-M   'P 1'
#
loop_
_entity.id
_entity.type
_entity.pdbx_description
1 polymer ?
#
loop_
_entity_poly.entity_id
_entity_poly.type
_entity_poly.pdbx_seq_one_letter_code
_entity_poly.pdbx_strand_id
1 'polypeptide(L)' 'MLVVGGSDVYSGAPALAGMAALRTGADLVSVLAPEPVVSAIRSYSPNLMVTTLGTQVLLPETVESVIDHAT' A
#
# COMPACT_ATOMS: atom_id res chain seq x y z
N MET A 1 9.31 1.82 5.71
CA MET A 1 8.28 2.85 5.40
C MET A 1 6.95 2.16 5.10
N LEU A 2 5.84 2.74 5.56
CA LEU A 2 4.49 2.23 5.29
C LEU A 2 3.72 3.25 4.42
N VAL A 3 3.18 2.81 3.30
CA VAL A 3 2.25 3.57 2.45
C VAL A 3 0.87 2.98 2.62
N VAL A 4 -0.11 3.83 2.95
CA VAL A 4 -1.52 3.41 3.09
C VAL A 4 -2.31 4.17 2.05
N GLY A 5 -2.99 3.47 1.16
CA GLY A 5 -3.67 4.15 0.06
C GLY A 5 -4.13 3.25 -1.06
N GLY A 6 -4.72 3.90 -2.06
CA GLY A 6 -5.26 3.25 -3.24
C GLY A 6 -6.79 3.23 -3.25
N SER A 7 -7.32 3.29 -4.46
CA SER A 7 -8.73 3.11 -4.76
C SER A 7 -8.85 2.63 -6.21
N ASP A 8 -10.04 2.18 -6.60
CA ASP A 8 -10.40 1.90 -7.99
C ASP A 8 -9.94 2.98 -8.98
N VAL A 9 -9.99 4.26 -8.59
CA VAL A 9 -9.52 5.40 -9.40
C VAL A 9 -8.00 5.65 -9.26
N TYR A 10 -7.43 5.47 -8.07
CA TYR A 10 -6.05 5.87 -7.76
C TYR A 10 -5.13 4.68 -7.39
N SER A 11 -5.21 3.59 -8.16
CA SER A 11 -4.46 2.36 -7.90
C SER A 11 -2.93 2.51 -8.03
N GLY A 12 -2.44 3.43 -8.87
CA GLY A 12 -1.01 3.64 -9.08
C GLY A 12 -0.32 4.54 -8.04
N ALA A 13 -1.07 5.43 -7.39
CA ALA A 13 -0.52 6.39 -6.43
C ALA A 13 0.31 5.74 -5.30
N PRO A 14 -0.18 4.71 -4.58
CA PRO A 14 0.60 4.07 -3.52
C PRO A 14 1.86 3.33 -4.05
N ALA A 15 1.78 2.74 -5.24
CA ALA A 15 2.93 2.07 -5.86
C ALA A 15 4.04 3.06 -6.23
N LEU A 16 3.68 4.21 -6.82
CA LEU A 16 4.63 5.27 -7.18
C LEU A 16 5.30 5.87 -5.93
N ALA A 17 4.53 6.14 -4.88
CA ALA A 17 5.06 6.62 -3.61
C ALA A 17 6.05 5.62 -2.99
N GLY A 18 5.70 4.32 -3.02
CA GLY A 18 6.57 3.28 -2.48
C GLY A 18 7.86 3.09 -3.27
N MET A 19 7.79 3.10 -4.60
CA MET A 19 9.00 3.03 -5.44
C MET A 19 9.88 4.28 -5.28
N ALA A 20 9.29 5.46 -5.11
CA ALA A 20 10.05 6.67 -4.82
C ALA A 20 10.83 6.52 -3.52
N ALA A 21 10.19 5.99 -2.47
CA ALA A 21 10.84 5.75 -1.19
C ALA A 21 12.01 4.76 -1.27
N LEU A 22 11.85 3.65 -1.99
CA LEU A 22 12.94 2.71 -2.25
C LEU A 22 14.12 3.43 -2.95
N ARG A 23 13.83 4.28 -3.94
CA ARG A 23 14.86 5.05 -4.66
C ARG A 23 15.54 6.12 -3.80
N THR A 24 14.88 6.65 -2.78
CA THR A 24 15.47 7.62 -1.85
C THR A 24 16.20 6.98 -0.68
N GLY A 25 16.33 5.64 -0.67
CA GLY A 25 17.12 4.92 0.32
C GLY A 25 16.33 4.29 1.46
N ALA A 26 15.00 4.17 1.35
CA ALA A 26 14.26 3.29 2.26
C ALA A 26 14.68 1.84 2.01
N ASP A 27 15.06 1.13 3.07
CA ASP A 27 15.45 -0.28 2.99
C ASP A 27 14.26 -1.15 2.55
N LEU A 28 13.14 -1.03 3.26
CA LEU A 28 11.90 -1.75 2.99
C LEU A 28 10.69 -0.81 2.91
N VAL A 29 9.78 -1.13 1.98
CA VAL A 29 8.51 -0.44 1.79
C VAL A 29 7.35 -1.43 1.79
N SER A 30 6.43 -1.22 2.72
CA SER A 30 5.15 -1.92 2.78
C SER A 30 4.02 -1.01 2.27
N VAL A 31 3.05 -1.60 1.57
CA VAL A 31 1.86 -0.93 1.06
C VAL A 31 0.62 -1.65 1.59
N LEU A 32 -0.21 -0.94 2.34
CA LEU A 32 -1.56 -1.38 2.71
C LEU A 32 -2.58 -0.74 1.78
N ALA A 33 -3.38 -1.57 1.11
CA ALA A 33 -4.36 -1.09 0.13
C ALA A 33 -5.66 -1.90 0.16
N PRO A 34 -6.78 -1.33 -0.33
CA PRO A 34 -8.02 -2.07 -0.55
C PRO A 34 -7.85 -3.22 -1.54
N GLU A 35 -8.63 -4.30 -1.38
CA GLU A 35 -8.56 -5.54 -2.16
C GLU A 35 -8.52 -5.32 -3.69
N PRO A 36 -9.37 -4.45 -4.29
CA PRO A 36 -9.44 -4.33 -5.75
C PRO A 36 -8.15 -3.85 -6.43
N VAL A 37 -7.27 -3.17 -5.69
CA VAL A 37 -6.06 -2.54 -6.25
C VAL A 37 -4.78 -3.28 -5.90
N VAL A 38 -4.83 -4.30 -5.04
CA VAL A 38 -3.65 -5.04 -4.56
C VAL A 38 -2.89 -5.68 -5.71
N SER A 39 -3.60 -6.33 -6.65
CA SER A 39 -2.99 -6.96 -7.83
C SER A 39 -2.32 -5.93 -8.73
N ALA A 40 -2.97 -4.78 -8.95
CA ALA A 40 -2.44 -3.68 -9.73
C ALA A 40 -1.15 -3.14 -9.10
N ILE A 41 -1.13 -2.86 -7.79
CA ILE A 41 0.06 -2.35 -7.07
C ILE A 41 1.21 -3.36 -7.15
N ARG A 42 0.94 -4.66 -6.90
CA ARG A 42 1.96 -5.73 -6.98
C ARG A 42 2.61 -5.84 -8.35
N SER A 43 1.90 -5.48 -9.42
CA SER A 43 2.45 -5.52 -10.78
C SER A 43 3.54 -4.48 -11.06
N TYR A 44 3.63 -3.40 -10.27
CA TYR A 44 4.62 -2.33 -10.49
C TYR A 44 6.05 -2.75 -10.15
N SER A 45 6.24 -3.51 -9.06
CA SER A 45 7.57 -3.95 -8.65
C SER A 45 7.51 -5.11 -7.65
N PRO A 46 8.35 -6.15 -7.81
CA PRO A 46 8.48 -7.21 -6.81
C PRO A 46 9.13 -6.73 -5.50
N ASN A 47 9.73 -5.53 -5.49
CA ASN A 47 10.38 -4.97 -4.30
C ASN A 47 9.38 -4.33 -3.31
N LEU A 48 8.10 -4.18 -3.70
CA LEU A 48 7.06 -3.67 -2.82
C LEU A 48 6.38 -4.82 -2.07
N MET A 49 6.28 -4.70 -0.75
CA MET A 49 5.51 -5.63 0.08
C MET A 49 4.07 -5.14 0.14
N VAL A 50 3.15 -5.77 -0.60
CA VAL A 50 1.76 -5.29 -0.70
C VAL A 50 0.82 -6.20 0.07
N THR A 51 0.12 -5.63 1.06
CA THR A 51 -0.85 -6.31 1.92
C THR A 51 -2.24 -5.72 1.71
N THR A 52 -3.24 -6.60 1.68
CA THR A 52 -4.65 -6.19 1.56
C THR A 52 -5.22 -5.80 2.92
N LEU A 53 -6.09 -4.79 2.94
CA LEU A 53 -6.94 -4.46 4.10
C LEU A 53 -8.23 -5.30 4.14
N GLY A 54 -8.47 -6.14 3.12
CA GLY A 54 -9.67 -6.97 3.02
C GLY A 54 -10.96 -6.19 2.70
N THR A 55 -10.86 -4.88 2.48
CA THR A 55 -11.99 -3.99 2.17
C THR A 55 -11.97 -3.55 0.71
N GLN A 56 -13.11 -3.10 0.20
CA GLN A 56 -13.21 -2.52 -1.16
C GLN A 56 -12.65 -1.11 -1.24
N VAL A 57 -12.76 -0.36 -0.13
CA VAL A 57 -12.29 1.02 0.02
C VAL A 57 -11.70 1.20 1.42
N LEU A 58 -10.96 2.29 1.63
CA LEU A 58 -10.46 2.65 2.95
C LEU A 58 -11.62 3.14 3.83
N LEU A 59 -11.75 2.55 5.01
CA LEU A 59 -12.83 2.82 5.96
C LEU A 59 -12.25 3.18 7.34
N PRO A 60 -12.90 4.03 8.13
CA PRO A 60 -12.40 4.42 9.45
C PRO A 60 -12.10 3.23 10.39
N GLU A 61 -12.88 2.15 10.31
CA GLU A 61 -12.67 0.93 11.10
C GLU A 61 -11.37 0.18 10.74
N THR A 62 -10.79 0.41 9.57
CA THR A 62 -9.52 -0.23 9.17
C THR A 62 -8.29 0.45 9.76
N VAL A 63 -8.46 1.59 10.45
CA VAL A 63 -7.34 2.37 11.02
C VAL A 63 -6.58 1.57 12.08
N GLU A 64 -7.27 0.77 12.89
CA GLU A 64 -6.61 -0.07 13.90
C GLU A 64 -5.67 -1.10 13.24
N SER A 65 -6.15 -1.78 12.20
CA SER A 65 -5.32 -2.69 11.40
C SER A 65 -4.10 -2.01 10.77
N VAL A 66 -4.23 -0.74 10.34
CA VAL A 66 -3.11 0.05 9.83
C VAL A 66 -2.09 0.36 10.92
N ILE A 67 -2.54 0.68 12.14
CA ILE A 67 -1.66 0.98 13.28
C ILE A 67 -0.89 -0.27 13.71
N ASP A 68 -1.53 -1.44 13.70
CA ASP A 68 -0.88 -2.71 14.02
C ASP A 68 0.27 -3.05 13.07
N HIS A 69 0.20 -2.60 11.81
CA HIS A 69 1.28 -2.78 10.84
C HIS A 69 2.35 -1.67 10.90
N ALA A 70 2.08 -0.58 11.59
CA ALA A 70 3.01 0.54 11.74
C ALA A 70 3.93 0.39 12.97
N THR A 71 3.57 -0.49 13.91
CA THR A 71 4.28 -0.74 15.18
C THR A 71 5.17 -1.97 15.05
#